data_AF-A0A2J9DZ60-F1
#
_entry.id   AF-A0A2J9DZ60-F1
#
_cell.length_a   1.000
_cell.length_b   1.000
_cell.length_c   1.000
_cell.angle_alpha   90.00
_cell.angle_beta   90.00
_cell.angle_gamma   90.00
#
_symmetry.space_group_name_H-M   'P 1'
#
loop_
_entity.id
_entity.type
_entity.pdbx_description
1 polymer ?
#
loop_
_entity_poly.entity_id
_entity_poly.type
_entity_poly.pdbx_seq_one_letter_code
_entity_poly.pdbx_strand_id
1 'polypeptide(L)' 'MMPKPLSGLKSQPPKTMRAQYELGLKYDNGEGVATDKNQAMAWYQQSANQGYAKAQYNLGTMYRLGEGVAKDDAKAAY' A
#
# COMPACT_ATOMS: atom_id res chain seq x y z
N MET A 1 39.37 -7.72 -3.59
CA MET A 1 38.46 -7.13 -2.58
C MET A 1 37.59 -6.10 -3.28
N MET A 2 36.29 -6.39 -3.42
CA MET A 2 35.22 -5.42 -3.68
C MET A 2 33.96 -5.98 -2.99
N PRO A 3 33.25 -5.21 -2.14
CA PRO A 3 32.00 -5.67 -1.54
C PRO A 3 30.93 -5.81 -2.64
N LYS A 4 30.28 -6.98 -2.69
CA LYS A 4 29.17 -7.25 -3.62
C LYS A 4 27.94 -6.43 -3.22
N PRO A 5 27.18 -5.86 -4.18
CA PRO A 5 25.95 -5.13 -3.89
C PRO A 5 24.89 -6.09 -3.32
N LEU A 6 24.25 -5.67 -2.23
CA LEU A 6 23.15 -6.33 -1.49
C LEU A 6 21.89 -6.48 -2.36
N SER A 7 21.97 -7.31 -3.40
CA SER A 7 20.91 -7.54 -4.39
C SER A 7 19.86 -8.58 -3.91
N GLY A 8 19.78 -8.85 -2.60
CA GLY A 8 19.15 -10.05 -2.04
C GLY A 8 17.95 -9.84 -1.11
N LEU A 9 17.53 -8.60 -0.82
CA LEU A 9 16.41 -8.33 0.11
C LEU A 9 15.24 -7.69 -0.65
N LYS A 10 14.58 -8.46 -1.54
CA LYS A 10 13.17 -8.21 -1.79
C LYS A 10 12.43 -8.71 -0.54
N SER A 11 12.31 -7.85 0.48
CA SER A 11 11.52 -8.12 1.68
C SER A 11 10.18 -8.67 1.22
N GLN A 12 9.91 -9.94 1.51
CA GLN A 12 8.65 -10.56 1.15
C GLN A 12 7.52 -9.69 1.71
N PRO A 13 6.49 -9.38 0.91
CA PRO A 13 5.35 -8.62 1.38
C PRO A 13 4.86 -9.23 2.69
N PRO A 14 4.51 -8.43 3.71
CA PRO A 14 4.07 -8.97 4.98
C PRO A 14 2.95 -9.98 4.76
N LYS A 15 3.03 -11.17 5.37
CA LYS A 15 2.09 -12.26 5.08
C LYS A 15 0.68 -12.00 5.63
N THR A 16 0.54 -11.07 6.58
CA THR A 16 -0.76 -10.76 7.18
C THR A 16 -1.34 -9.48 6.55
N MET A 17 -2.64 -9.50 6.27
CA MET A 17 -3.39 -8.34 5.82
C MET A 17 -3.15 -7.09 6.69
N ARG A 18 -2.99 -7.28 8.02
CA ARG A 18 -2.67 -6.18 8.95
C ARG A 18 -1.32 -5.54 8.65
N ALA A 19 -0.27 -6.34 8.45
CA ALA A 19 1.06 -5.81 8.23
C ALA A 19 1.20 -5.18 6.83
N GLN A 20 0.45 -5.68 5.82
CA GLN A 20 0.35 -5.01 4.52
C GLN A 20 -0.35 -3.65 4.64
N TYR A 21 -1.45 -3.58 5.41
CA TYR A 21 -2.12 -2.31 5.68
C TYR A 21 -1.20 -1.32 6.42
N GLU A 22 -0.48 -1.77 7.44
CA GLU A 22 0.49 -0.94 8.16
C GLU A 22 1.62 -0.45 7.27
N LEU A 23 2.09 -1.26 6.32
CA LEU A 23 3.07 -0.82 5.33
C LEU A 23 2.48 0.22 4.36
N GLY A 24 1.22 0.05 3.95
CA GLY A 24 0.49 1.05 3.18
C GLY A 24 0.41 2.39 3.90
N LEU A 25 0.07 2.39 5.20
CA LEU A 25 0.05 3.59 6.03
C LEU A 25 1.40 4.30 6.10
N LYS A 26 2.51 3.54 6.18
CA LYS A 26 3.85 4.16 6.20
C LYS A 26 4.14 4.94 4.93
N TYR A 27 3.80 4.39 3.77
CA TYR A 27 3.93 5.10 2.50
C TYR A 27 2.91 6.25 2.37
N ASP A 28 1.72 6.12 2.97
CA ASP A 28 0.68 7.14 2.90
C ASP A 28 1.01 8.38 3.74
N ASN A 29 1.58 8.15 4.93
CA ASN A 29 1.94 9.18 5.92
C ASN A 29 3.40 9.63 5.83
N GLY A 30 4.27 8.89 5.14
CA GLY A 30 5.71 9.13 5.15
C GLY A 30 6.41 8.70 6.45
N GLU A 31 5.93 7.65 7.11
CA GLU A 31 6.50 7.17 8.38
C GLU A 31 7.71 6.25 8.14
N GLY A 32 8.91 6.82 8.23
CA GLY A 32 10.16 6.09 8.03
C GLY A 32 10.48 5.76 6.56
N VAL A 33 9.63 6.23 5.64
CA VAL A 33 9.80 6.19 4.18
C VAL A 33 9.31 7.50 3.58
N ALA A 34 9.72 7.83 2.36
CA ALA A 34 9.12 8.95 1.64
C ALA A 34 7.64 8.64 1.32
N THR A 35 6.79 9.66 1.36
CA THR A 35 5.38 9.52 0.98
C THR A 35 5.27 9.08 -0.49
N ASP A 36 4.51 8.01 -0.73
CA ASP A 36 4.24 7.49 -2.07
C ASP A 36 2.83 6.89 -2.11
N LYS A 37 1.89 7.64 -2.68
CA LYS A 37 0.48 7.23 -2.77
C LYS A 37 0.29 5.99 -3.66
N ASN A 38 1.13 5.79 -4.69
CA ASN A 38 1.04 4.60 -5.54
C ASN A 38 1.43 3.35 -4.76
N GLN A 39 2.52 3.42 -3.97
CA GLN A 39 2.93 2.33 -3.09
C GLN A 39 1.88 2.08 -2.00
N ALA A 40 1.37 3.13 -1.35
CA ALA A 40 0.31 3.00 -0.35
C ALA A 40 -0.91 2.24 -0.90
N MET A 41 -1.39 2.65 -2.07
CA MET A 41 -2.50 2.00 -2.77
C MET A 41 -2.22 0.53 -3.08
N ALA A 42 -1.02 0.20 -3.57
CA ALA A 42 -0.65 -1.19 -3.88
C ALA A 42 -0.66 -2.09 -2.63
N TRP A 43 -0.23 -1.56 -1.48
CA TRP A 43 -0.27 -2.28 -0.20
C TRP A 43 -1.67 -2.42 0.36
N TYR A 44 -2.49 -1.37 0.26
CA TYR A 44 -3.90 -1.45 0.64
C TYR A 44 -4.63 -2.47 -0.23
N GLN A 45 -4.42 -2.49 -1.55
CA GLN A 45 -5.06 -3.44 -2.47
C GLN A 45 -4.78 -4.89 -2.05
N GLN A 46 -3.54 -5.22 -1.70
CA GLN A 46 -3.18 -6.57 -1.22
C GLN A 46 -3.88 -6.94 0.08
N SER A 47 -3.96 -6.00 1.03
CA SER A 47 -4.63 -6.20 2.32
C SER A 47 -6.15 -6.32 2.17
N ALA A 48 -6.72 -5.49 1.31
CA ALA A 48 -8.14 -5.41 1.04
C ALA A 48 -8.64 -6.64 0.27
N ASN A 49 -7.83 -7.21 -0.64
CA ASN A 49 -8.10 -8.50 -1.28
C ASN A 49 -8.18 -9.69 -0.29
N GLN A 50 -7.67 -9.52 0.94
CA GLN A 50 -7.80 -10.49 2.02
C GLN A 50 -8.98 -10.18 2.97
N GLY A 51 -9.82 -9.19 2.64
CA GLY A 51 -10.98 -8.80 3.43
C GLY A 51 -10.69 -7.87 4.60
N TYR A 52 -9.56 -7.17 4.61
CA TYR A 52 -9.26 -6.23 5.68
C TYR A 52 -10.03 -4.92 5.50
N ALA A 53 -11.11 -4.75 6.26
CA ALA A 53 -12.04 -3.62 6.14
C ALA A 53 -11.38 -2.23 6.14
N LYS A 54 -10.32 -2.02 6.94
CA LYS A 54 -9.61 -0.73 6.95
C LYS A 54 -8.89 -0.44 5.64
N ALA A 55 -8.33 -1.47 4.99
CA ALA A 55 -7.68 -1.31 3.71
C ALA A 55 -8.69 -1.06 2.59
N GLN A 56 -9.86 -1.74 2.63
CA GLN A 56 -10.98 -1.47 1.72
C GLN A 56 -11.46 -0.03 1.83
N TYR A 57 -11.67 0.47 3.06
CA TYR A 57 -12.06 1.85 3.33
C TYR A 57 -11.05 2.88 2.79
N ASN A 58 -9.75 2.65 3.01
CA ASN A 58 -8.71 3.55 2.52
C ASN A 58 -8.65 3.55 0.99
N LEU A 59 -8.72 2.39 0.32
CA LEU A 59 -8.80 2.31 -1.15
C LEU A 59 -10.05 3.02 -1.69
N GLY A 60 -11.19 2.79 -1.06
CA GLY A 60 -12.43 3.44 -1.43
C GLY A 60 -12.30 4.97 -1.38
N THR A 61 -11.64 5.47 -0.35
CA THR A 61 -11.34 6.90 -0.20
C THR A 61 -10.37 7.40 -1.27
N MET A 62 -9.30 6.67 -1.56
CA MET A 62 -8.33 7.04 -2.59
C MET A 62 -8.98 7.11 -3.98
N TYR A 63 -9.81 6.13 -4.35
CA TYR A 63 -10.56 6.16 -5.61
C TYR A 63 -11.60 7.26 -5.66
N ARG A 64 -12.29 7.56 -4.55
CA ARG A 64 -13.27 8.66 -4.48
C ARG A 64 -12.62 10.04 -4.62
N LEU A 65 -11.44 10.22 -4.05
CA LEU A 65 -10.72 11.50 -4.03
C LEU A 65 -9.75 11.67 -5.21
N GLY A 66 -9.41 10.58 -5.90
CA GLY A 66 -8.37 10.59 -6.93
C GLY A 66 -6.95 10.74 -6.36
N GLU A 67 -6.70 10.22 -5.16
CA GLU A 67 -5.39 10.31 -4.51
C GLU A 67 -4.48 9.18 -4.98
N GLY A 68 -3.43 9.50 -5.74
CA GLY A 68 -2.52 8.49 -6.30
C GLY A 68 -3.15 7.61 -7.40
N VAL A 69 -4.40 7.87 -7.78
CA VAL A 69 -5.11 7.15 -8.84
C VAL A 69 -6.13 8.07 -9.49
N ALA A 70 -6.52 7.78 -10.74
CA ALA A 70 -7.65 8.47 -11.33
C ALA A 70 -8.91 8.21 -10.48
N LYS A 71 -9.71 9.25 -10.28
CA LYS A 71 -10.97 9.13 -9.57
C LYS A 71 -11.86 8.08 -10.27
N ASP A 72 -12.37 7.13 -9.50
CA ASP A 72 -13.22 6.04 -10.00
C ASP A 72 -14.24 5.65 -8.93
N ASP A 73 -15.46 6.19 -9.03
CA ASP A 73 -16.51 5.97 -8.04
C ASP A 73 -17.02 4.51 -8.03
N ALA A 74 -16.83 3.75 -9.12
CA ALA A 74 -17.18 2.33 -9.15
C ALA A 74 -16.18 1.50 -8.33
N LYS A 75 -14.88 1.81 -8.44
CA LYS A 75 -13.82 1.20 -7.62
C LYS A 75 -13.80 1.71 -6.18
N ALA A 76 -14.45 2.84 -5.91
CA ALA A 76 -14.60 3.36 -4.56
C ALA A 76 -15.48 2.48 -3.66
N ALA A 77 -16.32 1.61 -4.23
CA ALA A 77 -17.21 0.68 -3.51
C ALA A 77 -16.50 -0.62 -3.05
N TYR A 78 -15.24 -0.49 -2.63
CA TYR A 78 -14.32 -1.59 -2.30
C TYR A 78 -14.76 -2.41 -1.07
#